data_AF-W4IJB2-F1
#
_entry.id   AF-W4IJB2-F1
#
_cell.length_a   1.000
_cell.length_b   1.000
_cell.length_c   1.000
_cell.angle_alpha   90.00
_cell.angle_beta   90.00
_cell.angle_gamma   90.00
#
_symmetry.space_group_name_H-M   'P 1'
#
loop_
_entity.id
_entity.type
_entity.pdbx_description
1 polymer ?
#
loop_
_entity_poly.entity_id
_entity_poly.type
_entity_poly.pdbx_seq_one_letter_code
_entity_poly.pdbx_strand_id
1 'polypeptide(L)'
;MDYTKNKKNGNIGHMIKEFYINWNYRRPSWRASFYYNCLSFLTGLSIVCTLIFQQLLKTFNFFINYYCEYEYINFILTDLLIYLTLISLICVFSFLLSRICSILSNFTINDFMSLGKWIERIGCTVKWFPWLVALLIIFWFIINVFNIITIYATPNLWCRNRLNVEGSFVANNCRLFEGRVAACTTDMVERKASDSINYVRKCNDLKFLRNHYYFTFVPDLKNKNYTQCTFNNINICILYKSLIYNHDVIEKIRKMNIEGCLRNPPKDIEDFYDQGMKTSDLYKYSQLFIIGSNVTFFILMFFFYFLKKTTQFDGLFYQSLHNSDIFILRLLRPLTPWS
;
A
#
# COMPACT_ATOMS: atom_id res chain seq x y z
N MET A 1 66.24 -48.15 12.70
CA MET A 1 64.79 -48.40 12.60
C MET A 1 64.14 -47.64 13.73
N ASP A 2 63.46 -46.53 13.43
CA ASP A 2 62.17 -46.22 14.05
C ASP A 2 61.50 -45.13 13.21
N TYR A 3 60.67 -45.62 12.30
CA TYR A 3 59.79 -44.85 11.45
C TYR A 3 58.47 -44.64 12.20
N THR A 4 57.94 -43.41 12.09
CA THR A 4 56.55 -43.02 12.30
C THR A 4 55.99 -43.03 13.73
N LYS A 5 55.65 -41.85 14.24
CA LYS A 5 54.27 -41.33 14.28
C LYS A 5 54.23 -39.98 15.02
N ASN A 6 53.20 -39.20 14.71
CA ASN A 6 52.75 -37.99 15.42
C ASN A 6 53.42 -36.68 15.04
N LYS A 7 52.84 -36.01 14.02
CA LYS A 7 52.36 -34.60 14.11
C LYS A 7 51.86 -34.12 12.74
N LYS A 8 50.69 -34.59 12.31
CA LYS A 8 49.90 -33.92 11.25
C LYS A 8 48.43 -33.67 11.63
N ASN A 9 47.95 -34.20 12.76
CA ASN A 9 46.59 -33.95 13.25
C ASN A 9 46.39 -32.58 13.92
N GLY A 10 47.47 -31.81 14.14
CA GLY A 10 47.39 -30.48 14.76
C GLY A 10 46.84 -29.38 13.83
N ASN A 11 47.11 -29.45 12.53
CA ASN A 11 46.74 -28.36 11.59
C ASN A 11 45.25 -28.32 11.26
N ILE A 12 44.60 -29.47 11.11
CA ILE A 12 43.16 -29.53 10.83
C ILE A 12 42.36 -29.17 12.08
N GLY A 13 42.76 -29.67 13.25
CA GLY A 13 42.14 -29.30 14.52
C GLY A 13 42.30 -27.81 14.85
N HIS A 14 43.46 -27.23 14.54
CA HIS A 14 43.70 -25.79 14.67
C HIS A 14 42.85 -24.97 13.69
N MET A 15 42.82 -25.35 12.40
CA MET A 15 41.96 -24.70 11.40
C MET A 15 40.47 -24.78 11.76
N ILE A 16 40.00 -25.92 12.26
CA ILE A 16 38.60 -26.08 12.70
C ILE A 16 38.32 -25.22 13.93
N LYS A 17 39.26 -25.13 14.88
CA LYS A 17 39.14 -24.30 16.07
C LYS A 17 39.16 -22.80 15.74
N GLU A 18 40.07 -22.37 14.86
CA GLU A 18 40.12 -20.99 14.35
C GLU A 18 38.86 -20.63 13.56
N PHE A 19 38.41 -21.53 12.68
CA PHE A 19 37.14 -21.36 11.97
C PHE A 19 35.96 -21.25 12.93
N TYR A 20 35.88 -22.12 13.95
CA TYR A 20 34.82 -22.10 14.94
C TYR A 20 34.83 -20.82 15.79
N ILE A 21 36.00 -20.34 16.20
CA ILE A 21 36.16 -19.09 16.96
C ILE A 21 35.79 -17.88 16.08
N ASN A 22 36.33 -17.82 14.86
CA ASN A 22 36.00 -16.76 13.89
C ASN A 22 34.52 -16.77 13.54
N TRP A 23 33.92 -17.94 13.39
CA TRP A 23 32.49 -18.07 13.11
C TRP A 23 31.63 -17.65 14.30
N ASN A 24 31.99 -18.04 15.54
CA ASN A 24 31.26 -17.59 16.74
C ASN A 24 31.31 -16.07 16.91
N TYR A 25 32.44 -15.44 16.56
CA TYR A 25 32.59 -13.98 16.57
C TYR A 25 31.75 -13.28 15.48
N ARG A 26 31.69 -13.85 14.26
CA ARG A 26 31.00 -13.25 13.11
C ARG A 26 29.49 -13.55 13.06
N ARG A 27 29.05 -14.62 13.74
CA ARG A 27 27.67 -15.12 13.75
C ARG A 27 26.63 -14.05 14.18
N PRO A 28 26.85 -13.21 15.20
CA PRO A 28 25.91 -12.16 15.58
C PRO A 28 25.67 -11.13 14.48
N SER A 29 26.75 -10.59 13.88
CA SER A 29 26.68 -9.63 12.78
C SER A 29 26.04 -10.23 11.52
N TRP A 30 26.34 -11.50 11.22
CA TRP A 30 25.73 -12.22 10.12
C TRP A 30 24.21 -12.40 10.32
N ARG A 31 23.78 -12.79 11.52
CA ARG A 31 22.34 -12.92 11.86
C ARG A 31 21.61 -11.59 11.72
N ALA A 32 22.17 -10.50 12.25
CA ALA A 32 21.59 -9.16 12.08
C ALA A 32 21.52 -8.75 10.59
N SER A 33 22.59 -9.00 9.82
CA SER A 33 22.59 -8.74 8.38
C SER A 33 21.49 -9.52 7.64
N PHE A 34 21.29 -10.80 8.00
CA PHE A 34 20.23 -11.64 7.44
C PHE A 34 18.84 -11.11 7.77
N TYR A 35 18.58 -10.69 9.02
CA TYR A 35 17.32 -10.05 9.38
C TYR A 35 17.05 -8.79 8.56
N TYR A 36 18.03 -7.88 8.47
CA TYR A 36 17.85 -6.64 7.72
C TYR A 36 17.70 -6.86 6.21
N ASN A 37 18.31 -7.91 5.64
CA ASN A 37 18.06 -8.34 4.26
C ASN A 37 16.62 -8.82 4.08
N CYS A 38 16.12 -9.68 4.99
CA CYS A 38 14.75 -10.17 4.96
C CYS A 38 13.74 -9.02 5.09
N LEU A 39 13.99 -8.09 6.03
CA LEU A 39 13.20 -6.88 6.21
C LEU A 39 13.17 -6.06 4.92
N SER A 40 14.33 -5.76 4.34
CA SER A 40 14.44 -4.99 3.08
C SER A 40 13.68 -5.66 1.94
N PHE A 41 13.84 -6.97 1.76
CA PHE A 41 13.14 -7.73 0.72
C PHE A 41 11.61 -7.68 0.89
N LEU A 42 11.10 -7.95 2.10
CA LEU A 42 9.67 -7.93 2.37
C LEU A 42 9.07 -6.52 2.25
N THR A 43 9.79 -5.49 2.71
CA THR A 43 9.38 -4.10 2.49
C THR A 43 9.41 -3.72 1.01
N GLY A 44 10.37 -4.23 0.24
CA GLY A 44 10.45 -4.06 -1.21
C GLY A 44 9.23 -4.64 -1.91
N LEU A 45 8.82 -5.87 -1.55
CA LEU A 45 7.59 -6.46 -2.06
C LEU A 45 6.34 -5.65 -1.66
N SER A 46 6.28 -5.16 -0.42
CA SER A 46 5.18 -4.31 0.04
C SER A 46 5.05 -3.01 -0.76
N ILE A 47 6.18 -2.38 -1.12
CA ILE A 47 6.20 -1.20 -2.01
C ILE A 47 5.57 -1.53 -3.37
N VAL A 48 5.97 -2.63 -4.00
CA VAL A 48 5.42 -3.05 -5.29
C VAL A 48 3.91 -3.30 -5.19
N CYS A 49 3.46 -4.05 -4.18
CA CYS A 49 2.03 -4.31 -3.96
C CYS A 49 1.23 -3.02 -3.73
N THR A 50 1.77 -2.07 -2.97
CA THR A 50 1.12 -0.78 -2.69
C THR A 50 1.00 0.07 -3.96
N LEU A 51 2.03 0.09 -4.81
CA LEU A 51 1.99 0.79 -6.10
C LEU A 51 0.97 0.17 -7.06
N ILE A 52 0.91 -1.17 -7.12
CA ILE A 52 -0.10 -1.87 -7.91
C ILE A 52 -1.50 -1.49 -7.41
N PHE A 53 -1.74 -1.52 -6.10
CA PHE A 53 -3.04 -1.15 -5.54
C PHE A 53 -3.41 0.30 -5.87
N GLN A 54 -2.47 1.23 -5.70
CA GLN A 54 -2.69 2.64 -6.03
C GLN A 54 -3.01 2.83 -7.53
N GLN A 55 -2.36 2.08 -8.41
CA GLN A 55 -2.62 2.12 -9.84
C GLN A 55 -4.00 1.56 -10.20
N LEU A 56 -4.39 0.43 -9.60
CA LEU A 56 -5.73 -0.17 -9.80
C LEU A 56 -6.83 0.80 -9.36
N LEU A 57 -6.63 1.50 -8.24
CA LEU A 57 -7.58 2.51 -7.74
C LEU A 57 -7.67 3.73 -8.67
N LYS A 58 -6.55 4.21 -9.21
CA LYS A 58 -6.50 5.37 -10.13
C LYS A 58 -7.00 5.06 -11.55
N THR A 59 -7.00 3.80 -11.97
CA THR A 59 -7.41 3.42 -13.33
C THR A 59 -8.94 3.43 -13.48
N PHE A 60 -9.70 3.38 -12.38
CA PHE A 60 -11.17 3.32 -12.28
C PHE A 60 -11.83 2.13 -12.98
N ASN A 61 -11.19 1.46 -13.94
CA ASN A 61 -11.75 0.33 -14.68
C ASN A 61 -11.73 -0.99 -13.90
N PHE A 62 -10.89 -1.12 -12.88
CA PHE A 62 -10.78 -2.37 -12.11
C PHE A 62 -11.87 -2.47 -11.04
N PHE A 63 -12.00 -1.43 -10.21
CA PHE A 63 -13.05 -1.34 -9.20
C PHE A 63 -14.23 -0.54 -9.76
N ILE A 64 -15.26 -1.23 -10.25
CA ILE A 64 -16.43 -0.58 -10.87
C ILE A 64 -17.60 -0.50 -9.89
N ASN A 65 -17.73 -1.49 -9.01
CA ASN A 65 -18.94 -1.74 -8.23
C ASN A 65 -18.99 -1.06 -6.85
N TYR A 66 -18.15 -0.08 -6.58
CA TYR A 66 -18.13 0.60 -5.27
C TYR A 66 -18.89 1.92 -5.34
N TYR A 67 -19.64 2.21 -4.28
CA TYR A 67 -20.16 3.55 -4.00
C TYR A 67 -19.23 4.24 -3.00
N CYS A 68 -18.75 5.43 -3.36
CA CYS A 68 -17.93 6.21 -2.46
C CYS A 68 -17.90 7.68 -2.86
N GLU A 69 -18.01 8.55 -1.85
CA GLU A 69 -17.77 9.97 -2.02
C GLU A 69 -16.28 10.21 -2.34
N TYR A 70 -16.00 11.28 -3.09
CA TYR A 70 -14.63 11.61 -3.53
C TYR A 70 -13.66 11.73 -2.35
N GLU A 71 -14.11 12.30 -1.23
CA GLU A 71 -13.31 12.54 -0.03
C GLU A 71 -12.77 11.23 0.56
N TYR A 72 -13.57 10.17 0.56
CA TYR A 72 -13.19 8.86 1.08
C TYR A 72 -12.21 8.13 0.16
N ILE A 73 -12.37 8.26 -1.17
CA ILE A 73 -11.35 7.75 -2.11
C ILE A 73 -10.02 8.49 -1.94
N ASN A 74 -10.08 9.81 -1.75
CA ASN A 74 -8.89 10.60 -1.49
C ASN A 74 -8.22 10.23 -0.15
N PHE A 75 -9.02 9.90 0.88
CA PHE A 75 -8.52 9.34 2.13
C PHE A 75 -7.72 8.05 1.90
N ILE A 76 -8.30 7.07 1.19
CA ILE A 76 -7.60 5.80 0.86
C ILE A 76 -6.31 6.06 0.09
N LEU A 77 -6.35 6.93 -0.93
CA LEU A 77 -5.16 7.26 -1.73
C LEU A 77 -4.07 7.94 -0.90
N THR A 78 -4.45 8.78 0.06
CA THR A 78 -3.52 9.48 0.97
C THR A 78 -2.92 8.50 1.97
N ASP A 79 -3.72 7.61 2.56
CA ASP A 79 -3.25 6.56 3.45
C ASP A 79 -2.22 5.66 2.76
N LEU A 80 -2.52 5.19 1.54
CA LEU A 80 -1.57 4.40 0.73
C LEU A 80 -0.27 5.14 0.45
N LEU A 81 -0.31 6.46 0.25
CA LEU A 81 0.88 7.28 0.02
C LEU A 81 1.71 7.44 1.31
N ILE A 82 1.08 7.69 2.45
CA ILE A 82 1.75 7.72 3.76
C ILE A 82 2.40 6.36 4.04
N TYR A 83 1.67 5.27 3.83
CA TYR A 83 2.19 3.91 3.98
C TYR A 83 3.39 3.64 3.05
N LEU A 84 3.28 4.00 1.77
CA LEU A 84 4.34 3.83 0.77
C LEU A 84 5.63 4.57 1.17
N THR A 85 5.50 5.84 1.59
CA THR A 85 6.65 6.65 2.03
C THR A 85 7.33 6.05 3.25
N LEU A 86 6.55 5.60 4.23
CA LEU A 86 7.06 4.97 5.44
C LEU A 86 7.83 3.67 5.13
N ILE A 87 7.22 2.74 4.37
CA ILE A 87 7.85 1.46 4.01
C ILE A 87 9.09 1.69 3.15
N SER A 88 9.08 2.69 2.26
CA SER A 88 10.25 3.06 1.46
C SER A 88 11.44 3.49 2.33
N LEU A 89 11.20 4.31 3.36
CA LEU A 89 12.24 4.68 4.31
C LEU A 89 12.78 3.46 5.07
N ILE A 90 11.91 2.59 5.57
CA ILE A 90 12.32 1.34 6.25
C ILE A 90 13.15 0.45 5.32
N CYS A 91 12.75 0.33 4.05
CA CYS A 91 13.46 -0.46 3.05
C CYS A 91 14.89 0.06 2.83
N VAL A 92 15.06 1.38 2.66
CA VAL A 92 16.38 2.00 2.46
C VAL A 92 17.26 1.82 3.70
N PHE A 93 16.76 2.12 4.89
CA PHE A 93 17.57 1.99 6.12
C PHE A 93 17.91 0.54 6.45
N SER A 94 16.98 -0.40 6.23
CA SER A 94 17.24 -1.83 6.43
C SER A 94 18.25 -2.37 5.42
N PHE A 95 18.19 -1.95 4.14
CA PHE A 95 19.20 -2.30 3.15
C PHE A 95 20.59 -1.80 3.57
N LEU A 96 20.71 -0.53 3.97
CA LEU A 96 21.97 0.05 4.43
C LEU A 96 22.53 -0.69 5.66
N LEU A 97 21.69 -0.93 6.68
CA LEU A 97 22.08 -1.69 7.87
C LEU A 97 22.53 -3.10 7.53
N SER A 98 21.86 -3.78 6.60
CA SER A 98 22.26 -5.11 6.18
C SER A 98 23.67 -5.12 5.58
N ARG A 99 23.98 -4.14 4.73
CA ARG A 99 25.32 -4.00 4.13
C ARG A 99 26.38 -3.69 5.16
N ILE A 100 26.10 -2.79 6.11
CA ILE A 100 27.04 -2.46 7.19
C ILE A 100 27.27 -3.70 8.08
N CYS A 101 26.23 -4.41 8.48
CA CYS A 101 26.36 -5.64 9.27
C CYS A 101 27.11 -6.74 8.51
N SER A 102 26.95 -6.84 7.19
CA SER A 102 27.70 -7.79 6.35
C SER A 102 29.18 -7.42 6.22
N ILE A 103 29.52 -6.13 6.19
CA ILE A 103 30.90 -5.67 6.21
C ILE A 103 31.53 -6.01 7.57
N LEU A 104 30.83 -5.74 8.66
CA LEU A 104 31.27 -6.07 10.02
C LEU A 104 31.35 -7.58 10.29
N SER A 105 30.63 -8.43 9.54
CA SER A 105 30.78 -9.88 9.64
C SER A 105 32.02 -10.40 8.90
N ASN A 106 32.60 -9.63 7.98
CA ASN A 106 33.69 -10.09 7.12
C ASN A 106 35.06 -9.56 7.55
N PHE A 107 35.13 -8.39 8.18
CA PHE A 107 36.36 -7.72 8.59
C PHE A 107 36.48 -7.63 10.11
N THR A 108 37.72 -7.71 10.63
CA THR A 108 37.96 -7.54 12.07
C THR A 108 38.09 -6.04 12.41
N ILE A 109 37.81 -5.67 13.66
CA ILE A 109 37.88 -4.28 14.13
C ILE A 109 39.28 -3.69 13.92
N ASN A 110 40.33 -4.51 14.07
CA ASN A 110 41.72 -4.11 13.87
C ASN A 110 41.98 -3.68 12.42
N ASP A 111 41.31 -4.30 11.44
CA ASP A 111 41.42 -3.92 10.03
C ASP A 111 40.81 -2.53 9.80
N PHE A 112 39.75 -2.18 10.53
CA PHE A 112 39.10 -0.86 10.47
C PHE A 112 39.87 0.26 11.18
N MET A 113 40.76 -0.05 12.13
CA MET A 113 41.55 0.98 12.82
C MET A 113 42.47 1.76 11.85
N SER A 114 42.85 1.13 10.74
CA SER A 114 43.63 1.76 9.67
C SER A 114 42.86 2.83 8.87
N LEU A 115 41.52 2.85 8.95
CA LEU A 115 40.64 3.69 8.13
C LEU A 115 40.32 5.07 8.75
N GLY A 116 40.86 5.40 9.93
CA GLY A 116 40.75 6.72 10.55
C GLY A 116 39.29 7.20 10.68
N LYS A 117 38.97 8.40 10.15
CA LYS A 117 37.64 9.04 10.28
C LYS A 117 36.45 8.20 9.76
N TRP A 118 36.70 7.21 8.90
CA TRP A 118 35.64 6.33 8.39
C TRP A 118 35.11 5.37 9.46
N ILE A 119 35.93 4.93 10.42
CA ILE A 119 35.49 4.06 11.51
C ILE A 119 34.50 4.77 12.43
N GLU A 120 34.70 6.07 12.66
CA GLU A 120 33.83 6.90 13.47
C GLU A 120 32.45 7.06 12.83
N ARG A 121 32.41 7.29 11.50
CA ARG A 121 31.15 7.37 10.73
C ARG A 121 30.41 6.04 10.72
N ILE A 122 31.11 4.93 10.46
CA ILE A 122 30.50 3.59 10.48
C ILE A 122 29.98 3.26 11.88
N GLY A 123 30.77 3.51 12.93
CA GLY A 123 30.35 3.31 14.33
C GLY A 123 29.13 4.14 14.72
N CYS A 124 29.04 5.39 14.27
CA CYS A 124 27.87 6.24 14.45
C CYS A 124 26.63 5.65 13.75
N THR A 125 26.74 5.27 12.48
CA THR A 125 25.60 4.68 11.74
C THR A 125 25.08 3.38 12.35
N VAL A 126 25.97 2.46 12.73
CA VAL A 126 25.61 1.18 13.37
C VAL A 126 24.86 1.39 14.67
N LYS A 127 25.24 2.42 15.44
CA LYS A 127 24.62 2.74 16.72
C LYS A 127 23.28 3.45 16.56
N TRP A 128 23.14 4.42 15.66
CA TRP A 128 21.96 5.29 15.59
C TRP A 128 20.91 4.87 14.56
N PHE A 129 21.28 4.24 13.44
CA PHE A 129 20.30 3.85 12.42
C PHE A 129 19.28 2.82 12.93
N PRO A 130 19.63 1.88 13.82
CA PRO A 130 18.65 0.96 14.38
C PRO A 130 17.59 1.63 15.24
N TRP A 131 17.89 2.78 15.86
CA TRP A 131 16.89 3.61 16.53
C TRP A 131 15.93 4.27 15.56
N LEU A 132 16.45 4.78 14.46
CA LEU A 132 15.63 5.36 13.40
C LEU A 132 14.69 4.31 12.81
N VAL A 133 15.20 3.11 12.52
CA VAL A 133 14.39 1.98 12.05
C VAL A 133 13.34 1.57 13.09
N ALA A 134 13.71 1.49 14.38
CA ALA A 134 12.75 1.21 15.46
C ALA A 134 11.61 2.24 15.50
N LEU A 135 11.93 3.53 15.34
CA LEU A 135 10.94 4.61 15.32
C LEU A 135 10.01 4.50 14.11
N LEU A 136 10.54 4.18 12.92
CA LEU A 136 9.73 3.93 11.73
C LEU A 136 8.85 2.67 11.89
N ILE A 137 9.34 1.62 12.56
CA ILE A 137 8.55 0.43 12.89
C ILE A 137 7.39 0.77 13.83
N ILE A 138 7.58 1.66 14.81
CA ILE A 138 6.47 2.15 15.66
C ILE A 138 5.43 2.87 14.81
N PHE A 139 5.83 3.77 13.91
CA PHE A 139 4.87 4.43 13.02
C PHE A 139 4.14 3.42 12.14
N TRP A 140 4.81 2.36 11.69
CA TRP A 140 4.18 1.31 10.89
C TRP A 140 3.13 0.56 11.72
N PHE A 141 3.43 0.26 12.99
CA PHE A 141 2.46 -0.32 13.91
C PHE A 141 1.24 0.59 14.11
N ILE A 142 1.45 1.89 14.35
CA ILE A 142 0.37 2.86 14.55
C ILE A 142 -0.54 2.92 13.32
N ILE A 143 0.02 3.01 12.11
CA ILE A 143 -0.78 3.00 10.86
C ILE A 143 -1.55 1.70 10.70
N ASN A 144 -0.91 0.55 10.96
CA ASN A 144 -1.57 -0.76 10.87
C ASN A 144 -2.76 -0.88 11.83
N VAL A 145 -2.61 -0.41 13.09
CA VAL A 145 -3.67 -0.39 14.09
C VAL A 145 -4.77 0.59 13.68
N PHE A 146 -4.41 1.80 13.25
CA PHE A 146 -5.36 2.80 12.76
C PHE A 146 -6.19 2.26 11.58
N ASN A 147 -5.55 1.60 10.62
CA ASN A 147 -6.21 1.02 9.45
C ASN A 147 -7.12 -0.15 9.81
N ILE A 148 -6.72 -1.02 10.75
CA ILE A 148 -7.61 -2.06 11.30
C ILE A 148 -8.82 -1.44 11.98
N ILE A 149 -8.61 -0.44 12.84
CA ILE A 149 -9.72 0.16 13.58
C ILE A 149 -10.69 0.83 12.61
N THR A 150 -10.19 1.66 11.69
CA THR A 150 -11.05 2.40 10.76
C THR A 150 -11.78 1.49 9.78
N ILE A 151 -11.17 0.40 9.30
CA ILE A 151 -11.86 -0.49 8.37
C ILE A 151 -13.04 -1.21 9.01
N TYR A 152 -12.98 -1.52 10.32
CA TYR A 152 -14.09 -2.20 11.02
C TYR A 152 -15.05 -1.23 11.73
N ALA A 153 -14.55 -0.15 12.32
CA ALA A 153 -15.38 0.82 13.05
C ALA A 153 -16.10 1.80 12.11
N THR A 154 -15.44 2.23 11.03
CA THR A 154 -15.96 3.21 10.07
C THR A 154 -15.82 2.72 8.63
N PRO A 155 -16.45 1.58 8.27
CA PRO A 155 -16.23 0.90 6.99
C PRO A 155 -16.66 1.74 5.76
N ASN A 156 -17.50 2.75 5.95
CA ASN A 156 -17.90 3.65 4.88
C ASN A 156 -16.74 4.52 4.38
N LEU A 157 -15.75 4.85 5.24
CA LEU A 157 -14.52 5.53 4.83
C LEU A 157 -13.71 4.69 3.82
N TRP A 158 -13.88 3.36 3.88
CA TRP A 158 -13.22 2.39 3.01
C TRP A 158 -14.11 1.94 1.84
N CYS A 159 -15.14 2.74 1.51
CA CYS A 159 -16.03 2.50 0.38
C CYS A 159 -16.74 1.14 0.43
N ARG A 160 -17.24 0.76 1.62
CA ARG A 160 -17.90 -0.53 1.85
C ARG A 160 -19.07 -0.80 0.90
N ASN A 161 -19.92 0.19 0.66
CA ASN A 161 -21.17 -0.05 -0.05
C ASN A 161 -20.95 -0.38 -1.52
N ARG A 162 -21.73 -1.35 -2.01
CA ARG A 162 -21.66 -1.86 -3.38
C ARG A 162 -22.80 -1.28 -4.21
N LEU A 163 -22.49 -0.88 -5.44
CA LEU A 163 -23.46 -0.51 -6.46
C LEU A 163 -24.08 -1.77 -7.06
N ASN A 164 -25.39 -1.73 -7.32
CA ASN A 164 -26.05 -2.73 -8.13
C ASN A 164 -25.57 -2.65 -9.60
N VAL A 165 -26.06 -3.57 -10.44
CA VAL A 165 -25.64 -3.65 -11.85
C VAL A 165 -25.99 -2.36 -12.60
N GLU A 166 -27.20 -1.84 -12.40
CA GLU A 166 -27.67 -0.60 -13.04
C GLU A 166 -26.82 0.61 -12.66
N GLY A 167 -26.53 0.78 -11.37
CA GLY A 167 -25.68 1.86 -10.85
C GLY A 167 -24.25 1.79 -11.39
N SER A 168 -23.73 0.58 -11.61
CA SER A 168 -22.43 0.36 -12.25
C SER A 168 -22.42 0.83 -13.71
N PHE A 169 -23.50 0.62 -14.46
CA PHE A 169 -23.64 1.14 -15.82
C PHE A 169 -23.72 2.67 -15.86
N VAL A 170 -24.47 3.29 -14.95
CA VAL A 170 -24.54 4.75 -14.85
C VAL A 170 -23.16 5.35 -14.53
N ALA A 171 -22.47 4.79 -13.53
CA ALA A 171 -21.11 5.20 -13.19
C ALA A 171 -20.17 5.08 -14.39
N ASN A 172 -20.29 4.01 -15.19
CA ASN A 172 -19.51 3.85 -16.41
C ASN A 172 -19.84 4.91 -17.47
N ASN A 173 -21.11 5.23 -17.70
CA ASN A 173 -21.52 6.31 -18.60
C ASN A 173 -20.95 7.67 -18.16
N CYS A 174 -20.92 7.95 -16.86
CA CYS A 174 -20.24 9.13 -16.31
C CYS A 174 -18.75 9.15 -16.64
N ARG A 175 -18.05 8.02 -16.43
CA ARG A 175 -16.61 7.93 -16.73
C ARG A 175 -16.32 8.11 -18.22
N LEU A 176 -17.17 7.60 -19.10
CA LEU A 176 -17.05 7.80 -20.55
C LEU A 176 -17.18 9.28 -20.93
N PHE A 177 -18.17 9.98 -20.36
CA PHE A 177 -18.42 11.39 -20.68
C PHE A 177 -17.36 12.32 -20.09
N GLU A 178 -17.10 12.22 -18.78
CA GLU A 178 -16.12 13.05 -18.08
C GLU A 178 -14.68 12.73 -18.51
N GLY A 179 -14.42 11.46 -18.86
CA GLY A 179 -13.15 10.99 -19.41
C GLY A 179 -12.94 11.35 -20.89
N ARG A 180 -13.92 11.98 -21.55
CA ARG A 180 -13.86 12.41 -22.97
C ARG A 180 -13.70 11.27 -23.98
N VAL A 181 -14.15 10.06 -23.63
CA VAL A 181 -14.10 8.88 -24.51
C VAL A 181 -15.48 8.56 -25.12
N ALA A 182 -16.52 9.29 -24.72
CA ALA A 182 -17.87 9.13 -25.25
C ALA A 182 -17.98 9.61 -26.71
N ALA A 183 -18.99 9.10 -27.43
CA ALA A 183 -19.14 9.35 -28.87
C ALA A 183 -19.39 10.82 -29.23
N CYS A 184 -19.97 11.62 -28.31
CA CYS A 184 -20.37 13.01 -28.55
C CYS A 184 -19.47 14.07 -27.89
N THR A 185 -18.29 13.68 -27.38
CA THR A 185 -17.37 14.60 -26.68
C THR A 185 -16.22 15.10 -27.53
N THR A 186 -16.12 14.68 -28.80
CA THR A 186 -15.02 15.03 -29.72
C THR A 186 -14.93 16.51 -30.07
N ASP A 187 -16.05 17.23 -29.98
CA ASP A 187 -16.19 18.65 -30.33
C ASP A 187 -16.16 19.58 -29.09
N MET A 188 -16.01 19.02 -27.88
CA MET A 188 -15.92 19.82 -26.66
C MET A 188 -14.50 20.39 -26.48
N VAL A 189 -14.40 21.66 -26.09
CA VAL A 189 -13.12 22.30 -25.77
C VAL A 189 -12.35 21.44 -24.76
N GLU A 190 -11.09 21.15 -25.07
CA GLU A 190 -10.19 20.41 -24.19
C GLU A 190 -10.13 21.11 -22.82
N ARG A 191 -10.68 20.45 -21.80
CA ARG A 191 -10.38 20.83 -20.42
C ARG A 191 -8.94 20.43 -20.13
N LYS A 192 -8.28 21.13 -19.20
CA LYS A 192 -7.00 20.65 -18.66
C LYS A 192 -7.17 19.19 -18.23
N ALA A 193 -6.21 18.34 -18.58
CA ALA A 193 -6.25 16.90 -18.25
C ALA A 193 -6.41 16.65 -16.73
N SER A 194 -5.98 17.58 -15.88
CA SER A 194 -6.22 17.55 -14.44
C SER A 194 -7.71 17.59 -14.08
N ASP A 195 -8.49 18.37 -14.82
CA ASP A 195 -9.88 18.63 -14.49
C ASP A 195 -10.75 17.44 -14.90
N SER A 196 -10.52 16.85 -16.08
CA SER A 196 -11.20 15.62 -16.51
C SER A 196 -10.98 14.46 -15.53
N ILE A 197 -9.74 14.26 -15.05
CA ILE A 197 -9.43 13.23 -14.05
C ILE A 197 -10.18 13.48 -12.74
N ASN A 198 -10.32 14.75 -12.31
CA ASN A 198 -11.05 15.10 -11.09
C ASN A 198 -12.55 14.80 -11.20
N TYR A 199 -13.15 15.00 -12.38
CA TYR A 199 -14.57 14.65 -12.60
C TYR A 199 -14.79 13.14 -12.70
N VAL A 200 -13.91 12.40 -13.38
CA VAL A 200 -13.97 10.92 -13.44
C VAL A 200 -13.95 10.30 -12.04
N ARG A 201 -13.16 10.88 -11.11
CA ARG A 201 -13.11 10.44 -9.70
C ARG A 201 -14.44 10.58 -8.95
N LYS A 202 -15.33 11.48 -9.39
CA LYS A 202 -16.64 11.70 -8.78
C LYS A 202 -17.73 10.79 -9.36
N CYS A 203 -17.45 10.02 -10.41
CA CYS A 203 -18.45 9.17 -11.06
C CYS A 203 -18.94 7.97 -10.22
N ASN A 204 -18.31 7.70 -9.08
CA ASN A 204 -18.78 6.69 -8.12
C ASN A 204 -19.53 7.29 -6.92
N ASP A 205 -19.75 8.60 -6.93
CA ASP A 205 -20.61 9.31 -5.99
C ASP A 205 -22.01 9.45 -6.58
N LEU A 206 -22.98 8.72 -6.03
CA LEU A 206 -24.37 8.74 -6.46
C LEU A 206 -25.02 10.12 -6.32
N LYS A 207 -24.60 10.97 -5.37
CA LYS A 207 -25.10 12.35 -5.27
C LYS A 207 -24.61 13.18 -6.45
N PHE A 208 -23.34 13.01 -6.83
CA PHE A 208 -22.78 13.64 -8.02
C PHE A 208 -23.53 13.20 -9.29
N LEU A 209 -23.77 11.89 -9.44
CA LEU A 209 -24.50 11.34 -10.59
C LEU A 209 -25.93 11.88 -10.69
N ARG A 210 -26.64 11.97 -9.57
CA ARG A 210 -28.00 12.54 -9.49
C ARG A 210 -28.01 14.00 -9.91
N ASN A 211 -27.10 14.80 -9.36
CA ASN A 211 -27.06 16.25 -9.58
C ASN A 211 -26.67 16.61 -11.04
N HIS A 212 -26.01 15.70 -11.75
CA HIS A 212 -25.64 15.86 -13.17
C HIS A 212 -26.51 15.01 -14.11
N TYR A 213 -27.70 14.60 -13.66
CA TYR A 213 -28.74 13.91 -14.44
C TYR A 213 -28.33 12.58 -15.09
N TYR A 214 -27.26 11.94 -14.63
CA TYR A 214 -26.81 10.65 -15.19
C TYR A 214 -27.84 9.53 -14.98
N PHE A 215 -28.66 9.60 -13.91
CA PHE A 215 -29.77 8.67 -13.68
C PHE A 215 -30.90 8.73 -14.72
N THR A 216 -30.87 9.69 -15.65
CA THR A 216 -31.83 9.71 -16.77
C THR A 216 -31.59 8.56 -17.75
N PHE A 217 -30.37 8.04 -17.82
CA PHE A 217 -29.94 7.03 -18.78
C PHE A 217 -29.52 5.74 -18.07
N VAL A 218 -30.48 5.10 -17.41
CA VAL A 218 -30.33 3.78 -16.75
C VAL A 218 -30.71 2.69 -17.75
N PRO A 219 -29.89 1.63 -17.95
CA PRO A 219 -30.26 0.52 -18.83
C PRO A 219 -31.43 -0.29 -18.25
N ASP A 220 -32.36 -0.70 -19.10
CA ASP A 220 -33.40 -1.67 -18.73
C ASP A 220 -32.88 -3.09 -18.89
N LEU A 221 -32.40 -3.69 -17.80
CA LEU A 221 -31.80 -5.04 -17.80
C LEU A 221 -32.77 -6.15 -18.24
N LYS A 222 -34.09 -5.90 -18.28
CA LYS A 222 -35.08 -6.86 -18.80
C LYS A 222 -35.17 -6.82 -20.32
N ASN A 223 -34.72 -5.74 -20.94
CA ASN A 223 -34.71 -5.57 -22.39
C ASN A 223 -33.47 -6.22 -23.02
N LYS A 224 -33.62 -6.92 -24.15
CA LYS A 224 -32.49 -7.52 -24.89
C LYS A 224 -31.50 -6.49 -25.41
N ASN A 225 -31.95 -5.25 -25.62
CA ASN A 225 -31.15 -4.16 -26.18
C ASN A 225 -30.57 -3.21 -25.11
N TYR A 226 -30.50 -3.64 -23.85
CA TYR A 226 -30.02 -2.80 -22.73
C TYR A 226 -28.62 -2.20 -22.94
N THR A 227 -27.76 -2.91 -23.70
CA THR A 227 -26.41 -2.45 -24.05
C THR A 227 -26.39 -1.20 -24.93
N GLN A 228 -27.50 -0.89 -25.60
CA GLN A 228 -27.64 0.34 -26.37
C GLN A 228 -27.73 1.58 -25.46
N CYS A 229 -28.14 1.42 -24.19
CA CYS A 229 -28.26 2.49 -23.19
C CYS A 229 -26.90 2.92 -22.61
N THR A 230 -26.01 3.38 -23.48
CA THR A 230 -24.66 3.81 -23.14
C THR A 230 -24.25 5.05 -23.91
N PHE A 231 -23.30 5.82 -23.37
CA PHE A 231 -22.78 7.02 -24.03
C PHE A 231 -21.79 6.72 -25.17
N ASN A 232 -21.47 5.45 -25.40
CA ASN A 232 -20.87 5.02 -26.67
C ASN A 232 -21.88 5.08 -27.83
N ASN A 233 -23.19 5.04 -27.54
CA ASN A 233 -24.21 5.30 -28.55
C ASN A 233 -24.35 6.82 -28.76
N ILE A 234 -24.06 7.26 -30.00
CA ILE A 234 -24.07 8.68 -30.36
C ILE A 234 -25.41 9.36 -30.07
N ASN A 235 -26.53 8.68 -30.29
CA ASN A 235 -27.87 9.24 -30.09
C ASN A 235 -28.09 9.56 -28.60
N ILE A 236 -27.72 8.64 -27.72
CA ILE A 236 -27.88 8.79 -26.27
C ILE A 236 -26.92 9.85 -25.74
N CYS A 237 -25.67 9.85 -26.23
CA CYS A 237 -24.69 10.84 -25.83
C CYS A 237 -25.15 12.26 -26.21
N ILE A 238 -25.68 12.47 -27.43
CA ILE A 238 -26.22 13.77 -27.87
C ILE A 238 -27.43 14.17 -27.02
N LEU A 239 -28.33 13.23 -26.70
CA LEU A 239 -29.47 13.49 -25.80
C LEU A 239 -28.99 13.96 -24.43
N TYR A 240 -28.00 13.27 -23.83
CA TYR A 240 -27.41 13.68 -22.56
C TYR A 240 -26.72 15.05 -22.65
N LYS A 241 -25.93 15.30 -23.71
CA LYS A 241 -25.31 16.59 -23.96
C LYS A 241 -26.34 17.71 -24.04
N SER A 242 -27.46 17.49 -24.74
CA SER A 242 -28.56 18.45 -24.83
C SER A 242 -29.22 18.73 -23.48
N LEU A 243 -29.33 17.72 -22.62
CA LEU A 243 -29.89 17.82 -21.27
C LEU A 243 -29.03 18.67 -20.33
N ILE A 244 -27.71 18.62 -20.47
CA ILE A 244 -26.79 19.47 -19.69
C ILE A 244 -26.92 20.94 -20.09
N TYR A 245 -27.09 21.23 -21.39
CA TYR A 245 -27.21 22.61 -21.87
C TYR A 245 -28.61 23.21 -21.70
N ASN A 246 -29.66 22.38 -21.75
CA ASN A 246 -31.04 22.82 -21.61
C ASN A 246 -31.84 21.83 -20.73
N HIS A 247 -32.10 22.25 -19.50
CA HIS A 247 -32.80 21.42 -18.51
C HIS A 247 -34.28 21.16 -18.85
N ASP A 248 -34.92 22.00 -19.67
CA ASP A 248 -36.33 21.83 -20.07
C ASP A 248 -36.53 20.60 -20.97
N VAL A 249 -35.44 20.07 -21.53
CA VAL A 249 -35.43 18.87 -22.38
C VAL A 249 -35.71 17.59 -21.56
N ILE A 250 -35.59 17.63 -20.23
CA ILE A 250 -35.76 16.46 -19.36
C ILE A 250 -37.15 15.81 -19.48
N GLU A 251 -38.21 16.63 -19.55
CA GLU A 251 -39.57 16.10 -19.71
C GLU A 251 -39.78 15.48 -21.08
N LYS A 252 -39.16 16.07 -22.11
CA LYS A 252 -39.21 15.56 -23.48
C LYS A 252 -38.51 14.20 -23.57
N ILE A 253 -37.33 14.07 -22.95
CA ILE A 253 -36.57 12.83 -22.87
C ILE A 253 -37.34 11.74 -22.13
N ARG A 254 -37.97 12.05 -20.98
CA ARG A 254 -38.79 11.09 -20.23
C ARG A 254 -40.00 10.58 -21.02
N LYS A 255 -40.54 11.40 -21.92
CA LYS A 255 -41.65 11.01 -22.81
C LYS A 255 -41.17 10.21 -24.02
N MET A 256 -39.90 10.31 -24.40
CA MET A 256 -39.31 9.51 -25.48
C MET A 256 -39.05 8.07 -24.98
N ASN A 257 -39.53 7.09 -25.73
CA ASN A 257 -39.11 5.70 -25.53
C ASN A 257 -37.70 5.53 -26.12
N ILE A 258 -36.68 5.64 -25.27
CA ILE A 258 -35.29 5.37 -25.65
C ILE A 258 -35.06 3.87 -25.57
N GLU A 259 -34.67 3.28 -26.69
CA GLU A 259 -34.43 1.85 -26.80
C GLU A 259 -33.32 1.40 -25.84
N GLY A 260 -33.58 0.31 -25.08
CA GLY A 260 -32.64 -0.24 -24.11
C GLY A 260 -32.52 0.54 -22.79
N CYS A 261 -33.07 1.75 -22.67
CA CYS A 261 -33.09 2.50 -21.42
C CYS A 261 -34.42 2.35 -20.66
N LEU A 262 -34.35 2.50 -19.34
CA LEU A 262 -35.48 2.37 -18.44
C LEU A 262 -36.33 3.65 -18.51
N ARG A 263 -37.64 3.49 -18.77
CA ARG A 263 -38.57 4.61 -19.00
C ARG A 263 -38.78 5.49 -17.77
N ASN A 264 -38.86 4.85 -16.60
CA ASN A 264 -39.02 5.50 -15.31
C ASN A 264 -37.86 5.07 -14.39
N PRO A 265 -36.67 5.68 -14.53
CA PRO A 265 -35.53 5.32 -13.71
C PRO A 265 -35.84 5.55 -12.22
N PRO A 266 -35.22 4.77 -11.32
CA PRO A 266 -35.31 4.99 -9.88
C PRO A 266 -34.91 6.43 -9.53
N LYS A 267 -35.67 7.05 -8.62
CA LYS A 267 -35.43 8.44 -8.20
C LYS A 267 -34.53 8.51 -6.97
N ASP A 268 -34.59 7.49 -6.13
CA ASP A 268 -33.88 7.43 -4.87
C ASP A 268 -32.50 6.81 -5.07
N ILE A 269 -31.52 7.31 -4.33
CA ILE A 269 -30.13 6.86 -4.44
C ILE A 269 -30.01 5.43 -3.90
N GLU A 270 -30.84 5.12 -2.91
CA GLU A 270 -30.90 3.86 -2.19
C GLU A 270 -31.24 2.67 -3.10
N ASP A 271 -31.97 2.92 -4.19
CA ASP A 271 -32.35 1.90 -5.17
C ASP A 271 -31.14 1.39 -5.97
N PHE A 272 -30.04 2.15 -6.01
CA PHE A 272 -28.80 1.77 -6.68
C PHE A 272 -27.85 0.96 -5.77
N TYR A 273 -28.20 0.74 -4.51
CA TYR A 273 -27.44 -0.13 -3.63
C TYR A 273 -27.73 -1.61 -3.88
N ASP A 274 -26.69 -2.42 -3.87
CA ASP A 274 -26.84 -3.88 -3.91
C ASP A 274 -27.34 -4.38 -2.53
N GLN A 275 -28.63 -4.72 -2.46
CA GLN A 275 -29.26 -5.21 -1.22
C GLN A 275 -28.80 -6.64 -0.85
N GLY A 276 -28.29 -7.41 -1.82
CA GLY A 276 -27.87 -8.80 -1.64
C GLY A 276 -26.40 -8.96 -1.23
N MET A 277 -25.49 -8.19 -1.83
CA MET A 277 -24.07 -8.18 -1.48
C MET A 277 -23.64 -6.84 -0.88
N LYS A 278 -23.47 -6.80 0.45
CA LYS A 278 -23.22 -5.56 1.20
C LYS A 278 -21.81 -4.97 1.10
N THR A 279 -20.86 -5.61 0.41
CA THR A 279 -19.45 -5.17 0.37
C THR A 279 -18.91 -5.07 -1.05
N SER A 280 -18.34 -3.91 -1.38
CA SER A 280 -17.69 -3.64 -2.66
C SER A 280 -16.37 -4.40 -2.80
N ASP A 281 -15.90 -4.57 -4.04
CA ASP A 281 -14.63 -5.27 -4.26
C ASP A 281 -13.44 -4.40 -3.82
N LEU A 282 -13.57 -3.07 -3.89
CA LEU A 282 -12.57 -2.14 -3.34
C LEU A 282 -12.41 -2.32 -1.83
N TYR A 283 -13.52 -2.42 -1.10
CA TYR A 283 -13.49 -2.64 0.34
C TYR A 283 -12.85 -3.97 0.70
N LYS A 284 -13.22 -5.06 0.01
CA LYS A 284 -12.62 -6.39 0.22
C LYS A 284 -11.12 -6.38 -0.08
N TYR A 285 -10.70 -5.73 -1.16
CA TYR A 285 -9.29 -5.61 -1.50
C TYR A 285 -8.52 -4.80 -0.45
N SER A 286 -9.10 -3.69 0.01
CA SER A 286 -8.54 -2.85 1.09
C SER A 286 -8.39 -3.66 2.39
N GLN A 287 -9.39 -4.48 2.72
CA GLN A 287 -9.35 -5.38 3.87
C GLN A 287 -8.24 -6.42 3.75
N LEU A 288 -8.10 -7.07 2.59
CA LEU A 288 -7.01 -8.00 2.33
C LEU A 288 -5.63 -7.34 2.45
N PHE A 289 -5.49 -6.12 1.91
CA PHE A 289 -4.25 -5.35 2.00
C PHE A 289 -3.89 -5.01 3.45
N ILE A 290 -4.85 -4.53 4.25
CA ILE A 290 -4.63 -4.17 5.65
C ILE A 290 -4.30 -5.40 6.49
N ILE A 291 -5.06 -6.49 6.34
CA ILE A 291 -4.78 -7.75 7.05
C ILE A 291 -3.40 -8.30 6.66
N GLY A 292 -3.08 -8.31 5.36
CA GLY A 292 -1.78 -8.75 4.85
C GLY A 292 -0.62 -7.94 5.40
N SER A 293 -0.74 -6.60 5.46
CA SER A 293 0.26 -5.72 6.08
C SER A 293 0.46 -6.04 7.56
N ASN A 294 -0.63 -6.26 8.31
CA ASN A 294 -0.56 -6.61 9.73
C ASN A 294 0.11 -7.95 9.97
N VAL A 295 -0.28 -8.99 9.23
CA VAL A 295 0.34 -10.33 9.33
C VAL A 295 1.83 -10.25 9.03
N THR A 296 2.21 -9.54 7.96
CA THR A 296 3.62 -9.34 7.59
C THR A 296 4.39 -8.62 8.69
N PHE A 297 3.80 -7.57 9.27
CA PHE A 297 4.38 -6.83 10.39
C PHE A 297 4.63 -7.75 11.60
N PHE A 298 3.63 -8.54 12.02
CA PHE A 298 3.79 -9.42 13.19
C PHE A 298 4.81 -10.54 12.96
N ILE A 299 4.88 -11.10 11.75
CA ILE A 299 5.90 -12.11 11.39
C ILE A 299 7.30 -11.49 11.48
N LEU A 300 7.49 -10.29 10.93
CA LEU A 300 8.77 -9.57 11.01
C LEU A 300 9.15 -9.24 12.45
N MET A 301 8.19 -8.79 13.26
CA MET A 301 8.43 -8.50 14.68
C MET A 301 8.77 -9.77 15.47
N PHE A 302 8.08 -10.87 15.22
CA PHE A 302 8.42 -12.16 15.84
C PHE A 302 9.84 -12.59 15.47
N PHE A 303 10.20 -12.48 14.19
CA PHE A 303 11.55 -12.79 13.72
C PHE A 303 12.61 -11.88 14.35
N PHE A 304 12.32 -10.58 14.49
CA PHE A 304 13.18 -9.63 15.19
C PHE A 304 13.42 -10.03 16.65
N TYR A 305 12.36 -10.32 17.41
CA TYR A 305 12.48 -10.71 18.82
C TYR A 305 13.18 -12.06 18.98
N PHE A 306 12.93 -13.01 18.07
CA PHE A 306 13.67 -14.27 18.04
C PHE A 306 15.17 -14.04 17.84
N LEU A 307 15.55 -13.18 16.90
CA LEU A 307 16.94 -12.85 16.64
C LEU A 307 17.59 -12.15 17.83
N LYS A 308 16.90 -11.16 18.40
CA LYS A 308 17.35 -10.43 19.59
C LYS A 308 17.61 -11.36 20.77
N LYS A 309 16.71 -12.31 21.03
CA LYS A 309 16.86 -13.27 22.15
C LYS A 309 17.97 -14.29 21.94
N THR A 310 18.23 -14.68 20.69
CA THR A 310 19.20 -15.74 20.35
C THR A 310 20.60 -15.23 20.05
N THR A 311 20.78 -13.91 19.94
CA THR A 311 22.02 -13.29 19.51
C THR A 311 22.61 -12.42 20.61
N GLN A 312 23.84 -12.75 21.03
CA GLN A 312 24.62 -11.90 21.92
C GLN A 312 25.50 -11.01 21.06
N PHE A 313 25.28 -9.70 21.14
CA PHE A 313 26.06 -8.74 20.37
C PHE A 313 27.29 -8.28 21.18
N ASP A 314 28.40 -8.08 20.48
CA ASP A 314 29.61 -7.53 21.08
C ASP A 314 29.40 -6.12 21.64
N GLY A 315 30.25 -5.74 22.60
CA GLY A 315 30.25 -4.42 23.25
C GLY A 315 30.38 -3.23 22.29
N LEU A 316 30.80 -3.46 21.05
CA LEU A 316 30.89 -2.44 20.00
C LEU A 316 29.51 -1.94 19.54
N PHE A 317 28.50 -2.81 19.64
CA PHE A 317 27.09 -2.50 19.39
C PHE A 317 26.38 -2.02 20.66
N TYR A 318 26.84 -2.47 21.83
CA TYR A 318 26.24 -2.17 23.12
C TYR A 318 26.22 -0.68 23.44
N GLN A 319 25.10 -0.20 23.97
CA GLN A 319 24.91 1.15 24.46
C GLN A 319 24.73 1.12 25.99
N SER A 320 25.34 2.06 26.71
CA SER A 320 25.28 2.08 28.19
C SER A 320 23.85 2.33 28.69
N LEU A 321 23.46 1.65 29.76
CA LEU A 321 22.14 1.79 30.40
C LEU A 321 22.12 2.94 31.44
N HIS A 322 22.55 4.15 31.09
CA HIS A 322 22.54 5.23 32.08
C HIS A 322 21.12 5.81 32.30
N ASN A 323 20.78 6.04 33.56
CA ASN A 323 19.49 6.57 34.02
C ASN A 323 19.25 8.05 33.64
N SER A 324 20.14 8.69 32.89
CA SER A 324 19.97 10.04 32.32
C SER A 324 19.49 10.03 30.87
N ASP A 325 19.30 8.85 30.26
CA ASP A 325 18.88 8.75 28.86
C ASP A 325 17.47 9.32 28.64
N ILE A 326 17.34 10.10 27.56
CA ILE A 326 16.10 10.70 27.06
C ILE A 326 14.97 9.65 27.01
N PHE A 327 13.77 9.99 27.48
CA PHE A 327 12.61 9.07 27.57
C PHE A 327 12.32 8.29 26.27
N ILE A 328 12.43 8.95 25.11
CA ILE A 328 12.28 8.35 23.78
C ILE A 328 13.25 7.19 23.56
N LEU A 329 14.48 7.30 24.07
CA LEU A 329 15.46 6.23 23.98
C LEU A 329 15.05 5.03 24.86
N ARG A 330 14.43 5.23 26.01
CA ARG A 330 13.94 4.09 26.80
C ARG A 330 12.82 3.33 26.09
N LEU A 331 11.93 4.06 25.40
CA LEU A 331 10.79 3.47 24.70
C LEU A 331 11.19 2.65 23.46
N LEU A 332 12.18 3.12 22.68
CA LEU A 332 12.61 2.42 21.45
C LEU A 332 13.61 1.29 21.72
N ARG A 333 14.27 1.26 22.90
CA ARG A 333 15.28 0.25 23.26
C ARG A 333 14.81 -1.21 23.06
N PRO A 334 13.58 -1.63 23.42
CA PRO A 334 13.06 -2.97 23.15
C PRO A 334 13.06 -3.35 21.66
N LEU A 335 12.91 -2.36 20.78
CA LEU A 335 12.86 -2.49 19.32
C LEU A 335 14.23 -2.29 18.64
N THR A 336 15.30 -2.15 19.42
CA THR A 336 16.68 -2.15 18.92
C THR A 336 17.37 -3.48 19.22
N PRO A 337 18.23 -4.01 18.33
CA PRO A 337 18.92 -5.27 18.56
C PRO A 337 20.06 -5.14 19.60
N TRP A 338 20.46 -3.93 19.97
CA TRP A 338 21.70 -3.65 20.71
C TRP A 338 21.57 -3.52 22.24
N SER A 339 20.49 -4.05 22.81
CA SER A 339 20.20 -3.95 24.25
C SER A 339 20.28 -5.29 24.96
#